data_AF-A0A4P5RMD6-F1
#
_entry.id   AF-A0A4P5RMD6-F1
#
_cell.length_a   1.000
_cell.length_b   1.000
_cell.length_c   1.000
_cell.angle_alpha   90.00
_cell.angle_beta   90.00
_cell.angle_gamma   90.00
#
_symmetry.space_group_name_H-M   'P 1'
#
loop_
_entity.id
_entity.type
_entity.pdbx_description
1 polymer ?
#
loop_
_entity_poly.entity_id
_entity_poly.type
_entity_poly.pdbx_seq_one_letter_code
_entity_poly.pdbx_strand_id
1 'polypeptide(L)'
;MKRVFKRLIKLGTDRHIWVRQIAIAGLAGAVAWQLGDLIIYKGGLVAAIVCVLSIRISLHKSLREGFGQIVGTAIGSAVAIFAVSIFSFGFIAVGTTVILCSVVARALHLGEVASVNVPVTALIVIGPGISGSTATHRLSSTLLGAAVAIFFSYFSHPNTPVGRATDQITSVSKKTAELLATMSEGVAAGFTQKEAGSWLAKARLLIEEVPSIRAQSAEARGHARWFPTAEKDEAEEIYIRGIALEHTVVQVRTIARTLFDSAVSGGIADSTKKQIAVALSAVSYAISSKYETESASQDDSNQSATSDARDAGAALAESLIEDAKDADQEQIVRGLSMVANIDRIADSLDQSSPALKDVSTPDEPANAKVLKISPIEQVKLLFRRIFRKYF
;
A
#
# COMPACT_ATOMS: atom_id res chain seq x y z
N MET A 1 -36.59 -19.52 5.98
CA MET A 1 -35.54 -19.94 5.01
C MET A 1 -35.28 -18.94 3.87
N LYS A 2 -36.27 -18.50 3.08
CA LYS A 2 -36.06 -17.59 1.92
C LYS A 2 -35.37 -16.24 2.24
N ARG A 3 -35.59 -15.65 3.42
CA ARG A 3 -34.91 -14.40 3.86
C ARG A 3 -33.43 -14.61 4.23
N VAL A 4 -33.09 -15.76 4.82
CA VAL A 4 -31.70 -16.11 5.16
C VAL A 4 -30.92 -16.42 3.88
N PHE A 5 -31.54 -17.13 2.93
CA PHE A 5 -30.94 -17.41 1.62
C PHE A 5 -30.69 -16.14 0.79
N LYS A 6 -31.65 -15.20 0.75
CA LYS A 6 -31.43 -13.88 0.12
C LYS A 6 -30.36 -13.05 0.83
N ARG A 7 -30.24 -13.12 2.16
CA ARG A 7 -29.15 -12.45 2.91
C ARG A 7 -27.79 -13.09 2.63
N LEU A 8 -27.72 -14.41 2.52
CA LEU A 8 -26.49 -15.14 2.15
C LEU A 8 -26.04 -14.81 0.72
N ILE A 9 -26.98 -14.78 -0.22
CA ILE A 9 -26.69 -14.38 -1.60
C ILE A 9 -26.21 -12.93 -1.64
N LYS A 10 -26.90 -12.00 -0.94
CA LYS A 10 -26.51 -10.59 -0.89
C LYS A 10 -25.15 -10.38 -0.21
N LEU A 11 -24.79 -11.19 0.79
CA LEU A 11 -23.46 -11.24 1.38
C LEU A 11 -22.39 -11.69 0.37
N GLY A 12 -22.72 -12.64 -0.50
CA GLY A 12 -21.84 -13.09 -1.58
C GLY A 12 -21.65 -12.07 -2.69
N THR A 13 -22.69 -11.30 -3.02
CA THR A 13 -22.65 -10.30 -4.10
C THR A 13 -21.95 -9.01 -3.66
N ASP A 14 -22.24 -8.48 -2.45
CA ASP A 14 -21.63 -7.23 -1.97
C ASP A 14 -20.20 -7.43 -1.41
N ARG A 15 -19.82 -8.66 -1.06
CA ARG A 15 -18.48 -9.00 -0.51
C ARG A 15 -17.80 -10.14 -1.25
N HIS A 16 -17.90 -10.12 -2.58
CA HIS A 16 -17.37 -11.19 -3.44
C HIS A 16 -15.88 -11.49 -3.18
N ILE A 17 -15.08 -10.45 -2.85
CA ILE A 17 -13.66 -10.59 -2.50
C ILE A 17 -13.48 -11.41 -1.21
N TRP A 18 -14.28 -11.13 -0.18
CA TRP A 18 -14.18 -11.80 1.12
C TRP A 18 -14.66 -13.25 1.06
N VAL A 19 -15.75 -13.53 0.32
CA VAL A 19 -16.24 -14.89 0.11
C VAL A 19 -15.21 -15.73 -0.64
N ARG A 20 -14.57 -15.15 -1.65
CA ARG A 20 -13.53 -15.85 -2.40
C ARG A 20 -12.29 -16.14 -1.56
N GLN A 21 -11.88 -15.21 -0.69
CA GLN A 21 -10.79 -15.45 0.25
C GLN A 21 -11.07 -16.64 1.18
N ILE A 22 -12.27 -16.72 1.74
CA ILE A 22 -12.66 -17.85 2.60
C ILE A 22 -12.64 -19.16 1.83
N ALA A 23 -13.18 -19.16 0.61
CA ALA A 23 -13.20 -20.35 -0.25
C ALA A 23 -11.78 -20.82 -0.59
N ILE A 24 -10.89 -19.89 -0.95
CA ILE A 24 -9.50 -20.18 -1.31
C ILE A 24 -8.70 -20.61 -0.08
N ALA A 25 -8.88 -19.96 1.07
CA ALA A 25 -8.22 -20.35 2.31
C ALA A 25 -8.65 -21.75 2.76
N GLY A 26 -9.94 -22.08 2.66
CA GLY A 26 -10.47 -23.41 2.95
C GLY A 26 -9.92 -24.47 2.00
N LEU A 27 -9.92 -24.19 0.69
CA LEU A 27 -9.38 -25.11 -0.32
C LEU A 27 -7.87 -25.32 -0.13
N ALA A 28 -7.12 -24.25 0.11
CA ALA A 28 -5.69 -24.33 0.36
C ALA A 28 -5.36 -25.13 1.63
N GLY A 29 -6.12 -24.93 2.72
CA GLY A 29 -5.97 -25.71 3.94
C GLY A 29 -6.23 -27.20 3.72
N ALA A 30 -7.25 -27.54 2.94
CA ALA A 30 -7.56 -28.94 2.58
C ALA A 30 -6.46 -29.56 1.70
N VAL A 31 -5.94 -28.81 0.72
CA VAL A 31 -4.81 -29.26 -0.12
C VAL A 31 -3.54 -29.43 0.71
N ALA A 32 -3.24 -28.50 1.62
CA ALA A 32 -2.09 -28.58 2.52
C ALA A 32 -2.19 -29.80 3.46
N TRP A 33 -3.39 -30.10 3.96
CA TRP A 33 -3.61 -31.33 4.72
C TRP A 33 -3.27 -32.57 3.88
N GLN A 34 -3.87 -32.68 2.69
CA GLN A 34 -3.75 -33.87 1.85
C GLN A 34 -2.30 -34.10 1.40
N LEU A 35 -1.59 -33.03 1.01
CA LEU A 35 -0.18 -33.09 0.67
C LEU A 35 0.69 -33.41 1.88
N GLY A 36 0.35 -32.85 3.05
CA GLY A 36 1.05 -33.09 4.31
C GLY A 36 1.01 -34.55 4.73
N ASP A 37 -0.14 -35.20 4.68
CA ASP A 37 -0.27 -36.63 5.03
C ASP A 37 0.32 -37.57 3.97
N LEU A 38 0.34 -37.16 2.69
CA LEU A 38 0.93 -37.96 1.61
C LEU A 38 2.46 -37.96 1.64
N ILE A 39 3.06 -36.81 1.95
CA ILE A 39 4.53 -36.62 1.88
C ILE A 39 5.18 -36.88 3.24
N ILE A 40 4.47 -36.59 4.34
CA ILE A 40 5.04 -36.58 5.68
C ILE A 40 4.17 -37.39 6.64
N TYR A 41 4.79 -38.31 7.37
CA TYR A 41 4.08 -39.16 8.33
C TYR A 41 3.34 -38.31 9.39
N LYS A 42 2.00 -38.36 9.37
CA LYS A 42 1.08 -37.57 10.22
C LYS A 42 1.31 -36.05 10.14
N GLY A 43 1.71 -35.55 8.97
CA GLY A 43 2.03 -34.14 8.73
C GLY A 43 0.85 -33.24 8.37
N GLY A 44 -0.30 -33.80 7.97
CA GLY A 44 -1.41 -33.07 7.36
C GLY A 44 -1.98 -31.95 8.25
N LEU A 45 -2.20 -32.24 9.53
CA LEU A 45 -2.81 -31.27 10.45
C LEU A 45 -1.92 -30.05 10.70
N VAL A 46 -0.61 -30.24 10.84
CA VAL A 46 0.36 -29.15 11.02
C VAL A 46 0.47 -28.32 9.74
N ALA A 47 0.55 -28.99 8.58
CA ALA A 47 0.60 -28.32 7.28
C ALA A 47 -0.65 -27.45 7.03
N ALA A 48 -1.83 -27.95 7.37
CA ALA A 48 -3.09 -27.22 7.24
C ALA A 48 -3.17 -25.99 8.16
N ILE A 49 -2.81 -26.14 9.44
CA ILE A 49 -2.79 -25.02 10.40
C ILE A 49 -1.86 -23.91 9.89
N VAL A 50 -0.64 -24.29 9.49
CA VAL A 50 0.34 -23.34 8.98
C VAL A 50 -0.18 -22.67 7.71
N CYS A 51 -0.75 -23.44 6.78
CA CYS A 51 -1.27 -22.91 5.53
C CYS A 51 -2.34 -21.83 5.76
N VAL A 52 -3.32 -22.12 6.63
CA VAL A 52 -4.41 -21.18 6.93
C VAL A 52 -3.90 -19.94 7.68
N LEU A 53 -2.92 -20.10 8.58
CA LEU A 53 -2.32 -18.98 9.30
C LEU A 53 -1.47 -18.07 8.39
N SER A 54 -0.85 -18.63 7.35
CA SER A 54 0.02 -17.89 6.41
C SER A 54 -0.71 -17.26 5.22
N ILE A 55 -1.91 -17.73 4.88
CA ILE A 55 -2.70 -17.12 3.80
C ILE A 55 -3.07 -15.68 4.16
N ARG A 56 -2.74 -14.77 3.25
CA ARG A 56 -3.08 -13.35 3.33
C ARG A 56 -3.63 -12.83 2.01
N ILE A 57 -4.34 -11.71 2.13
CA ILE A 57 -4.94 -10.89 1.06
C ILE A 57 -3.87 -10.40 0.07
N SER A 58 -2.74 -9.95 0.60
CA SER A 58 -1.60 -9.50 -0.19
C SER A 58 -0.63 -10.65 -0.39
N LEU A 59 -0.33 -10.98 -1.65
CA LEU A 59 0.70 -11.94 -2.06
C LEU A 59 2.06 -11.58 -1.48
N HIS A 60 2.44 -10.31 -1.60
CA HIS A 60 3.71 -9.82 -1.07
C HIS A 60 3.76 -9.94 0.47
N LYS A 61 2.67 -9.61 1.16
CA LYS A 61 2.56 -9.81 2.61
C LYS A 61 2.54 -11.29 2.98
N SER A 62 1.87 -12.16 2.22
CA SER A 62 1.83 -13.60 2.44
C SER A 62 3.19 -14.26 2.20
N LEU A 63 3.91 -13.87 1.15
CA LEU A 63 5.28 -14.32 0.87
C LEU A 63 6.24 -13.93 1.98
N ARG A 64 6.15 -12.67 2.41
CA ARG A 64 6.95 -12.08 3.46
C ARG A 64 6.71 -12.74 4.82
N GLU A 65 5.44 -12.91 5.19
CA GLU A 65 5.04 -13.61 6.41
C GLU A 65 5.34 -15.11 6.32
N GLY A 66 5.11 -15.73 5.16
CA GLY A 66 5.42 -17.13 4.88
C GLY A 66 6.91 -17.42 4.98
N PHE A 67 7.77 -16.56 4.43
CA PHE A 67 9.22 -16.66 4.59
C PHE A 67 9.64 -16.45 6.05
N GLY A 68 9.06 -15.45 6.72
CA GLY A 68 9.26 -15.25 8.17
C GLY A 68 8.83 -16.46 8.99
N GLN A 69 7.79 -17.19 8.57
CA GLN A 69 7.31 -18.39 9.22
C GLN A 69 8.19 -19.60 8.91
N ILE A 70 8.72 -19.73 7.70
CA ILE A 70 9.72 -20.73 7.32
C ILE A 70 10.99 -20.58 8.17
N VAL A 71 11.56 -19.36 8.19
CA VAL A 71 12.76 -19.03 8.96
C VAL A 71 12.50 -19.15 10.46
N GLY A 72 11.36 -18.62 10.93
CA GLY A 72 10.95 -18.69 12.32
C GLY A 72 10.75 -20.10 12.82
N THR A 73 10.19 -20.99 11.99
CA THR A 73 10.03 -22.41 12.32
C THR A 73 11.36 -23.12 12.37
N ALA A 74 12.28 -22.83 11.44
CA ALA A 74 13.62 -23.43 11.46
C ALA A 74 14.38 -23.05 12.75
N ILE A 75 14.37 -21.76 13.11
CA ILE A 75 14.99 -21.25 14.33
C ILE A 75 14.29 -21.81 15.58
N GLY A 76 12.96 -21.74 15.63
CA GLY A 76 12.16 -22.20 16.75
C GLY A 76 12.34 -23.69 17.00
N SER A 77 12.42 -24.49 15.94
CA SER A 77 12.69 -25.94 16.02
C SER A 77 14.10 -26.23 16.54
N ALA A 78 15.11 -25.50 16.05
CA ALA A 78 16.49 -25.68 16.51
C ALA A 78 16.63 -25.33 18.00
N VAL A 79 16.05 -24.20 18.42
CA VAL A 79 16.03 -23.76 19.82
C VAL A 79 15.25 -24.73 20.70
N ALA A 80 14.12 -25.23 20.21
CA ALA A 80 13.31 -26.23 20.90
C ALA A 80 14.06 -27.54 21.16
N ILE A 81 14.68 -28.10 20.12
CA ILE A 81 15.47 -29.34 20.21
C ILE A 81 16.62 -29.13 21.21
N PHE A 82 17.29 -27.98 21.14
CA PHE A 82 18.36 -27.62 22.06
C PHE A 82 17.88 -27.54 23.51
N ALA A 83 16.77 -26.83 23.78
CA ALA A 83 16.24 -26.66 25.13
C ALA A 83 15.74 -27.98 25.74
N VAL A 84 15.05 -28.82 24.97
CA VAL A 84 14.56 -30.13 25.43
C VAL A 84 15.72 -31.09 25.68
N SER A 85 16.82 -30.99 24.92
CA SER A 85 18.02 -31.81 25.17
C SER A 85 18.70 -31.53 26.52
N ILE A 86 18.55 -30.31 27.05
CA ILE A 86 19.17 -29.88 28.31
C ILE A 86 18.24 -30.11 29.51
N PHE A 87 16.97 -29.71 29.39
CA PHE A 87 16.06 -29.60 30.54
C PHE A 87 15.04 -30.74 30.65
N SER A 88 15.01 -31.65 29.66
CA SER A 88 13.91 -32.62 29.46
C SER A 88 12.53 -31.94 29.30
N PHE A 89 11.54 -32.63 28.75
CA PHE A 89 10.23 -32.02 28.52
C PHE A 89 9.56 -31.61 29.85
N GLY A 90 9.22 -30.33 30.00
CA GLY A 90 8.60 -29.80 31.21
C GLY A 90 8.41 -28.28 31.18
N PHE A 91 7.86 -27.73 32.26
CA PHE A 91 7.59 -26.29 32.42
C PHE A 91 8.84 -25.43 32.15
N ILE A 92 10.01 -25.87 32.65
CA ILE A 92 11.28 -25.16 32.50
C ILE A 92 11.74 -25.15 31.04
N ALA A 93 11.63 -26.27 30.32
CA ALA A 93 11.99 -26.34 28.90
C ALA A 93 11.10 -25.44 28.03
N VAL A 94 9.79 -25.38 28.33
CA VAL A 94 8.85 -24.50 27.64
C VAL A 94 9.18 -23.03 27.88
N GLY A 95 9.37 -22.63 29.15
CA GLY A 95 9.70 -21.25 29.50
C GLY A 95 11.03 -20.78 28.90
N THR A 96 12.07 -21.62 29.02
CA THR A 96 13.39 -21.32 28.45
C THR A 96 13.36 -21.25 26.92
N THR A 97 12.63 -22.15 26.25
CA THR A 97 12.48 -22.11 24.78
C THR A 97 11.86 -20.80 24.31
N VAL A 98 10.78 -20.33 24.95
CA VAL A 98 10.10 -19.08 24.56
C VAL A 98 11.01 -17.87 24.73
N ILE A 99 11.74 -17.80 25.86
CA ILE A 99 12.69 -16.72 26.12
C ILE A 99 13.81 -16.75 25.08
N LEU A 100 14.40 -17.92 24.81
CA LEU A 100 15.53 -18.07 23.91
C LEU A 100 15.12 -17.81 22.45
N CYS A 101 13.92 -18.25 22.04
CA CYS A 101 13.33 -17.90 20.74
C CYS A 101 13.15 -16.39 20.59
N SER A 102 12.68 -15.70 21.63
CA SER A 102 12.46 -14.24 21.60
C SER A 102 13.79 -13.48 21.53
N VAL A 103 14.80 -13.92 22.27
CA VAL A 103 16.15 -13.35 22.23
C VAL A 103 16.79 -13.56 20.85
N VAL A 104 16.73 -14.77 20.30
CA VAL A 104 17.28 -15.09 18.97
C VAL A 104 16.53 -14.32 17.88
N ALA A 105 15.19 -14.23 17.98
CA ALA A 105 14.39 -13.48 17.02
C ALA A 105 14.78 -11.99 17.00
N ARG A 106 15.00 -11.41 18.19
CA ARG A 106 15.43 -10.01 18.32
C ARG A 106 16.88 -9.80 17.91
N ALA A 107 17.78 -10.74 18.20
CA ALA A 107 19.18 -10.69 17.78
C ALA A 107 19.33 -10.73 16.25
N LEU A 108 18.48 -11.51 15.57
CA LEU A 108 18.43 -11.60 14.10
C LEU A 108 17.67 -10.43 13.45
N HIS A 109 17.16 -9.47 14.23
CA HIS A 109 16.35 -8.34 13.75
C HIS A 109 15.21 -8.78 12.82
N LEU A 110 14.55 -9.89 13.17
CA LEU A 110 13.35 -10.34 12.48
C LEU A 110 12.23 -9.31 12.72
N GLY A 111 11.53 -8.91 11.66
CA GLY A 111 10.40 -7.97 11.76
C GLY A 111 9.33 -8.41 12.77
N GLU A 112 8.50 -7.47 13.24
CA GLU A 112 7.54 -7.68 14.35
C GLU A 112 6.72 -8.97 14.20
N VAL A 113 6.23 -9.26 13.00
CA VAL A 113 5.43 -10.47 12.70
C VAL A 113 6.24 -11.77 12.87
N ALA A 114 7.50 -11.79 12.44
CA ALA A 114 8.35 -12.98 12.54
C ALA A 114 8.78 -13.25 13.98
N SER A 115 9.03 -12.19 14.77
CA SER A 115 9.43 -12.31 16.17
C SER A 115 8.38 -12.98 17.06
N VAL A 116 7.09 -12.78 16.77
CA VAL A 116 5.97 -13.43 17.49
C VAL A 116 5.77 -14.87 17.02
N ASN A 117 6.03 -15.16 15.74
CA ASN A 117 5.85 -16.49 15.18
C ASN A 117 6.93 -17.49 15.62
N VAL A 118 8.17 -17.05 15.90
CA VAL A 118 9.27 -17.96 16.31
C VAL A 118 8.93 -18.74 17.59
N PRO A 119 8.48 -18.11 18.70
CA PRO A 119 8.07 -18.86 19.89
C PRO A 119 6.85 -19.77 19.65
N VAL A 120 5.85 -19.31 18.90
CA VAL A 120 4.63 -20.10 18.61
C VAL A 120 4.99 -21.38 17.84
N THR A 121 5.83 -21.27 16.82
CA THR A 121 6.29 -22.43 16.03
C THR A 121 7.15 -23.38 16.84
N ALA A 122 8.02 -22.87 17.73
CA ALA A 122 8.79 -23.69 18.65
C ALA A 122 7.89 -24.53 19.57
N LEU A 123 6.78 -23.95 20.06
CA LEU A 123 5.81 -24.67 20.91
C LEU A 123 5.03 -25.73 20.13
N ILE A 124 4.66 -25.46 18.87
CA ILE A 124 4.04 -26.44 17.98
C ILE A 124 4.98 -27.65 17.77
N VAL A 125 6.28 -27.40 17.68
CA VAL A 125 7.29 -28.46 17.54
C VAL A 125 7.46 -29.25 18.83
N ILE A 126 7.41 -28.61 20.01
CA ILE A 126 7.59 -29.22 21.34
C ILE A 126 6.36 -30.01 21.85
N GLY A 127 5.15 -29.76 21.33
CA GLY A 127 3.89 -30.29 21.88
C GLY A 127 3.87 -31.81 22.21
N PRO A 128 3.13 -32.22 23.25
CA PRO A 128 3.31 -33.50 23.97
C PRO A 128 3.31 -34.74 23.07
N GLY A 129 4.27 -35.65 23.32
CA GLY A 129 4.35 -36.99 22.71
C GLY A 129 5.49 -37.22 21.69
N ILE A 130 6.72 -36.72 21.90
CA ILE A 130 7.76 -36.75 20.87
C ILE A 130 9.13 -37.34 21.29
N SER A 131 9.58 -38.29 20.47
CA SER A 131 10.99 -38.66 20.24
C SER A 131 11.57 -37.82 19.09
N GLY A 132 12.91 -37.78 18.95
CA GLY A 132 13.64 -36.91 18.02
C GLY A 132 13.28 -37.00 16.53
N SER A 133 12.69 -38.11 16.05
CA SER A 133 12.23 -38.23 14.65
C SER A 133 10.97 -37.41 14.35
N THR A 134 10.17 -37.05 15.36
CA THR A 134 8.92 -36.30 15.13
C THR A 134 9.15 -34.81 14.89
N ALA A 135 10.28 -34.25 15.37
CA ALA A 135 10.59 -32.83 15.19
C ALA A 135 10.91 -32.48 13.72
N THR A 136 11.65 -33.34 13.03
CA THR A 136 11.97 -33.17 11.60
C THR A 136 10.72 -33.24 10.73
N HIS A 137 9.82 -34.19 11.00
CA HIS A 137 8.53 -34.30 10.32
C HIS A 137 7.62 -33.07 10.54
N ARG A 138 7.61 -32.48 11.74
CA ARG A 138 6.84 -31.25 12.00
C ARG A 138 7.43 -30.02 11.29
N LEU A 139 8.76 -29.94 11.22
CA LEU A 139 9.44 -28.88 10.47
C LEU A 139 9.14 -28.98 8.98
N SER A 140 9.25 -30.18 8.38
CA SER A 140 8.90 -30.38 6.96
C SER A 140 7.43 -30.09 6.69
N SER A 141 6.53 -30.41 7.63
CA SER A 141 5.08 -30.18 7.48
C SER A 141 4.76 -28.69 7.48
N THR A 142 5.46 -27.93 8.32
CA THR A 142 5.34 -26.47 8.36
C THR A 142 5.89 -25.82 7.09
N LEU A 143 7.02 -26.29 6.57
CA LEU A 143 7.56 -25.81 5.29
C LEU A 143 6.56 -26.04 4.14
N LEU A 144 5.96 -27.24 4.09
CA LEU A 144 4.97 -27.58 3.09
C LEU A 144 3.71 -26.70 3.20
N GLY A 145 3.18 -26.51 4.41
CA GLY A 145 2.03 -25.64 4.65
C GLY A 145 2.27 -24.19 4.21
N ALA A 146 3.46 -23.65 4.49
CA ALA A 146 3.85 -22.31 4.05
C ALA A 146 3.97 -22.22 2.52
N ALA A 147 4.51 -23.25 1.87
CA ALA A 147 4.61 -23.31 0.41
C ALA A 147 3.23 -23.35 -0.26
N VAL A 148 2.31 -24.16 0.25
CA VAL A 148 0.92 -24.23 -0.24
C VAL A 148 0.19 -22.90 -0.01
N ALA A 149 0.39 -22.26 1.14
CA ALA A 149 -0.18 -20.93 1.41
C ALA A 149 0.29 -19.88 0.41
N ILE A 150 1.59 -19.83 0.11
CA ILE A 150 2.15 -18.91 -0.87
C ILE A 150 1.52 -19.14 -2.25
N PHE A 151 1.42 -20.40 -2.68
CA PHE A 151 0.82 -20.76 -3.95
C PHE A 151 -0.66 -20.33 -4.05
N PHE A 152 -1.46 -20.61 -3.02
CA PHE A 152 -2.89 -20.25 -3.02
C PHE A 152 -3.17 -18.77 -2.74
N SER A 153 -2.28 -18.08 -2.02
CA SER A 153 -2.37 -16.63 -1.84
C SER A 153 -2.30 -15.89 -3.16
N TYR A 154 -1.65 -16.47 -4.19
CA TYR A 154 -1.68 -15.94 -5.54
C TYR A 154 -3.10 -15.83 -6.11
N PHE A 155 -3.88 -16.89 -5.96
CA PHE A 155 -5.24 -16.96 -6.49
C PHE A 155 -6.26 -16.18 -5.62
N SER A 156 -5.85 -15.74 -4.42
CA SER A 156 -6.75 -15.13 -3.43
C SER A 156 -7.36 -13.79 -3.87
N HIS A 157 -6.71 -13.00 -4.74
CA HIS A 157 -7.22 -11.71 -5.25
C HIS A 157 -7.52 -11.67 -6.76
N PRO A 158 -8.62 -11.02 -7.18
CA PRO A 158 -9.05 -11.03 -8.60
C PRO A 158 -8.07 -10.28 -9.47
N ASN A 159 -7.50 -9.23 -8.88
CA ASN A 159 -6.62 -8.30 -9.54
C ASN A 159 -5.21 -8.48 -8.99
N THR A 160 -4.25 -8.37 -9.89
CA THR A 160 -2.83 -8.25 -9.53
C THR A 160 -2.64 -7.04 -8.60
N PRO A 161 -1.56 -6.99 -7.80
CA PRO A 161 -1.25 -5.80 -7.00
C PRO A 161 -1.26 -4.50 -7.82
N VAL A 162 -0.81 -4.57 -9.09
CA VAL A 162 -0.91 -3.51 -10.10
C VAL A 162 -2.36 -3.10 -10.37
N GLY A 163 -3.25 -4.06 -10.67
CA GLY A 163 -4.66 -3.77 -10.91
C GLY A 163 -5.34 -3.10 -9.72
N ARG A 164 -5.06 -3.55 -8.48
CA ARG A 164 -5.63 -2.89 -7.28
C ARG A 164 -5.16 -1.44 -7.12
N ALA A 165 -3.87 -1.20 -7.31
CA ALA A 165 -3.32 0.15 -7.25
C ALA A 165 -3.94 1.04 -8.36
N THR A 166 -4.14 0.49 -9.56
CA THR A 166 -4.80 1.18 -10.68
C THR A 166 -6.24 1.54 -10.36
N ASP A 167 -7.03 0.61 -9.81
CA ASP A 167 -8.42 0.86 -9.40
C ASP A 167 -8.50 1.98 -8.35
N GLN A 168 -7.61 1.95 -7.36
CA GLN A 168 -7.55 2.95 -6.30
C GLN A 168 -7.14 4.33 -6.83
N ILE A 169 -6.11 4.38 -7.69
CA ILE A 169 -5.64 5.61 -8.35
C ILE A 169 -6.79 6.23 -9.17
N THR A 170 -7.47 5.43 -9.98
CA THR A 170 -8.59 5.86 -10.83
C THR A 170 -9.77 6.39 -10.01
N SER A 171 -10.10 5.72 -8.90
CA SER A 171 -11.17 6.14 -8.00
C SER A 171 -10.87 7.50 -7.35
N VAL A 172 -9.65 7.69 -6.86
CA VAL A 172 -9.24 8.94 -6.21
C VAL A 172 -9.08 10.07 -7.23
N SER A 173 -8.50 9.80 -8.39
CA SER A 173 -8.34 10.80 -9.46
C SER A 173 -9.69 11.32 -9.93
N LYS A 174 -10.68 10.44 -10.14
CA LYS A 174 -12.05 10.83 -10.50
C LYS A 174 -12.69 11.74 -9.46
N LYS A 175 -12.68 11.36 -8.18
CA LYS A 175 -13.20 12.21 -7.10
C LYS A 175 -12.47 13.56 -7.02
N THR A 176 -11.18 13.57 -7.32
CA THR A 176 -10.36 14.80 -7.33
C THR A 176 -10.75 15.73 -8.49
N ALA A 177 -10.92 15.17 -9.69
CA ALA A 177 -11.42 15.90 -10.86
C ALA A 177 -12.84 16.45 -10.61
N GLU A 178 -13.76 15.61 -10.13
CA GLU A 178 -15.14 16.03 -9.79
C GLU A 178 -15.17 17.18 -8.78
N LEU A 179 -14.28 17.15 -7.77
CA LEU A 179 -14.16 18.24 -6.80
C LEU A 179 -13.69 19.54 -7.47
N LEU A 180 -12.68 19.48 -8.34
CA LEU A 180 -12.21 20.65 -9.09
C LEU A 180 -13.27 21.21 -10.04
N ALA A 181 -14.02 20.36 -10.73
CA ALA A 181 -15.15 20.76 -11.56
C ALA A 181 -16.23 21.48 -10.72
N THR A 182 -16.58 20.93 -9.55
CA THR A 182 -17.53 21.55 -8.64
C THR A 182 -17.04 22.92 -8.14
N MET A 183 -15.74 23.04 -7.82
CA MET A 183 -15.14 24.32 -7.43
C MET A 183 -15.15 25.32 -8.58
N SER A 184 -14.82 24.89 -9.80
CA SER A 184 -14.89 25.71 -11.02
C SER A 184 -16.28 26.32 -11.22
N GLU A 185 -17.32 25.47 -11.21
CA GLU A 185 -18.70 25.90 -11.38
C GLU A 185 -19.13 26.89 -10.29
N GLY A 186 -18.77 26.62 -9.03
CA GLY A 186 -19.08 27.52 -7.92
C GLY A 186 -18.33 28.85 -8.00
N VAL A 187 -17.07 28.86 -8.46
CA VAL A 187 -16.33 30.12 -8.67
C VAL A 187 -16.95 30.94 -9.79
N ALA A 188 -17.37 30.31 -10.89
CA ALA A 188 -18.01 31.00 -12.01
C ALA A 188 -19.38 31.60 -11.63
N ALA A 189 -20.18 30.87 -10.84
CA ALA A 189 -21.50 31.33 -10.39
C ALA A 189 -21.45 32.33 -9.23
N GLY A 190 -20.30 32.44 -8.56
CA GLY A 190 -20.19 33.03 -7.23
C GLY A 190 -20.59 32.02 -6.15
N PHE A 191 -19.75 31.92 -5.11
CA PHE A 191 -19.89 30.90 -4.08
C PHE A 191 -19.93 31.51 -2.69
N THR A 192 -20.55 30.76 -1.78
CA THR A 192 -20.68 31.10 -0.38
C THR A 192 -19.56 30.47 0.46
N GLN A 193 -19.33 31.01 1.65
CA GLN A 193 -18.42 30.40 2.63
C GLN A 193 -18.79 28.96 2.98
N LYS A 194 -20.10 28.63 2.97
CA LYS A 194 -20.59 27.27 3.26
C LYS A 194 -20.20 26.28 2.16
N GLU A 195 -20.33 26.69 0.89
CA GLU A 195 -19.92 25.87 -0.25
C GLU A 195 -18.41 25.64 -0.27
N ALA A 196 -17.62 26.70 -0.10
CA ALA A 196 -16.17 26.57 0.02
C ALA A 196 -15.75 25.69 1.21
N GLY A 197 -16.48 25.77 2.33
CA GLY A 197 -16.27 24.91 3.49
C GLY A 197 -16.52 23.44 3.18
N SER A 198 -17.56 23.14 2.38
CA SER A 198 -17.84 21.79 1.90
C SER A 198 -16.74 21.27 0.98
N TRP A 199 -16.24 22.09 0.04
CA TRP A 199 -15.14 21.71 -0.84
C TRP A 199 -13.85 21.39 -0.06
N LEU A 200 -13.49 22.24 0.91
CA LEU A 200 -12.34 22.00 1.77
C LEU A 200 -12.49 20.73 2.61
N ALA A 201 -13.70 20.44 3.12
CA ALA A 201 -13.97 19.19 3.83
C ALA A 201 -13.80 17.97 2.92
N LYS A 202 -14.33 18.01 1.69
CA LYS A 202 -14.14 16.95 0.69
C LYS A 202 -12.66 16.77 0.34
N ALA A 203 -11.90 17.85 0.17
CA ALA A 203 -10.47 17.79 -0.10
C ALA A 203 -9.67 17.15 1.06
N ARG A 204 -10.10 17.38 2.32
CA ARG A 204 -9.50 16.71 3.49
C ARG A 204 -9.77 15.20 3.49
N LEU A 205 -10.98 14.77 3.12
CA LEU A 205 -11.30 13.35 2.98
C LEU A 205 -10.44 12.67 1.90
N LEU A 206 -10.17 13.35 0.78
CA LEU A 206 -9.26 12.83 -0.24
C LEU A 206 -7.83 12.64 0.28
N ILE A 207 -7.35 13.51 1.16
CA ILE A 207 -6.04 13.34 1.82
C ILE A 207 -6.00 12.09 2.72
N GLU A 208 -7.11 11.70 3.33
CA GLU A 208 -7.18 10.47 4.12
C GLU A 208 -7.04 9.21 3.25
N GLU A 209 -7.28 9.30 1.93
CA GLU A 209 -7.06 8.20 0.99
C GLU A 209 -5.59 8.07 0.54
N VAL A 210 -4.76 9.12 0.69
CA VAL A 210 -3.35 9.14 0.26
C VAL A 210 -2.49 8.02 0.86
N PRO A 211 -2.55 7.71 2.18
CA PRO A 211 -1.80 6.59 2.73
C PRO A 211 -2.14 5.24 2.09
N SER A 212 -3.41 5.04 1.68
CA SER A 212 -3.85 3.84 0.97
C SER A 212 -3.25 3.76 -0.43
N ILE A 213 -3.26 4.86 -1.17
CA ILE A 213 -2.64 4.97 -2.50
C ILE A 213 -1.16 4.61 -2.43
N ARG A 214 -0.43 5.20 -1.46
CA ARG A 214 1.00 4.93 -1.25
C ARG A 214 1.25 3.46 -0.92
N ALA A 215 0.47 2.87 -0.01
CA ALA A 215 0.63 1.49 0.39
C ALA A 215 0.40 0.51 -0.78
N GLN A 216 -0.64 0.72 -1.58
CA GLN A 216 -0.94 -0.13 -2.73
C GLN A 216 0.09 0.02 -3.85
N SER A 217 0.52 1.25 -4.12
CA SER A 217 1.54 1.56 -5.12
C SER A 217 2.90 0.95 -4.75
N ALA A 218 3.31 1.06 -3.48
CA ALA A 218 4.53 0.43 -2.97
C ALA A 218 4.45 -1.10 -2.99
N GLU A 219 3.27 -1.67 -2.73
CA GLU A 219 3.04 -3.11 -2.85
C GLU A 219 3.20 -3.58 -4.30
N ALA A 220 2.65 -2.84 -5.27
CA ALA A 220 2.78 -3.16 -6.70
C ALA A 220 4.26 -3.18 -7.14
N ARG A 221 5.03 -2.14 -6.79
CA ARG A 221 6.48 -2.07 -7.04
C ARG A 221 7.25 -3.19 -6.35
N GLY A 222 6.93 -3.45 -5.08
CA GLY A 222 7.56 -4.50 -4.29
C GLY A 222 7.31 -5.89 -4.88
N HIS A 223 6.12 -6.15 -5.41
CA HIS A 223 5.76 -7.41 -6.05
C HIS A 223 6.63 -7.72 -7.29
N ALA A 224 6.87 -6.72 -8.15
CA ALA A 224 7.69 -6.91 -9.36
C ALA A 224 9.16 -7.26 -9.08
N ARG A 225 9.66 -7.01 -7.87
CA ARG A 225 11.03 -7.40 -7.49
C ARG A 225 11.21 -8.91 -7.30
N TRP A 226 10.13 -9.64 -7.01
CA TRP A 226 10.18 -11.06 -6.64
C TRP A 226 9.71 -12.01 -7.74
N PHE A 227 9.00 -11.52 -8.76
CA PHE A 227 8.46 -12.34 -9.83
C PHE A 227 9.11 -11.99 -11.18
N PRO A 228 9.87 -12.90 -11.79
CA PRO A 228 10.51 -12.68 -13.10
C PRO A 228 9.53 -12.42 -14.25
N THR A 229 8.27 -12.85 -14.08
CA THR A 229 7.18 -12.69 -15.06
C THR A 229 6.35 -11.43 -14.87
N ALA A 230 6.61 -10.64 -13.82
CA ALA A 230 5.93 -9.37 -13.60
C ALA A 230 6.68 -8.26 -14.37
N GLU A 231 5.95 -7.47 -15.15
CA GLU A 231 6.51 -6.32 -15.87
C GLU A 231 6.98 -5.28 -14.84
N LYS A 232 8.30 -5.21 -14.64
CA LYS A 232 8.92 -4.27 -13.69
C LYS A 232 8.62 -2.82 -14.07
N ASP A 233 8.55 -2.56 -15.37
CA ASP A 233 8.31 -1.23 -15.91
C ASP A 233 6.86 -0.79 -15.61
N GLU A 234 5.89 -1.69 -15.78
CA GLU A 234 4.48 -1.43 -15.43
C GLU A 234 4.30 -1.14 -13.93
N ALA A 235 4.96 -1.92 -13.06
CA ALA A 235 4.88 -1.73 -11.61
C ALA A 235 5.58 -0.44 -11.14
N GLU A 236 6.67 -0.04 -11.79
CA GLU A 236 7.34 1.24 -11.53
C GLU A 236 6.48 2.41 -12.00
N GLU A 237 5.85 2.29 -13.17
CA GLU A 237 4.95 3.31 -13.70
C GLU A 237 3.76 3.55 -12.77
N ILE A 238 3.12 2.49 -12.29
CA ILE A 238 2.02 2.57 -11.33
C ILE A 238 2.46 3.21 -10.01
N TYR A 239 3.70 2.92 -9.57
CA TYR A 239 4.26 3.56 -8.39
C TYR A 239 4.41 5.08 -8.58
N ILE A 240 4.95 5.52 -9.72
CA ILE A 240 5.11 6.94 -10.05
C ILE A 240 3.74 7.61 -10.17
N ARG A 241 2.76 6.97 -10.84
CA ARG A 241 1.37 7.46 -10.93
C ARG A 241 0.74 7.64 -9.54
N GLY A 242 1.00 6.73 -8.61
CA GLY A 242 0.54 6.84 -7.22
C GLY A 242 1.10 8.07 -6.49
N ILE A 243 2.40 8.38 -6.66
CA ILE A 243 3.04 9.56 -6.06
C ILE A 243 2.53 10.85 -6.74
N ALA A 244 2.43 10.85 -8.06
CA ALA A 244 1.89 11.99 -8.82
C ALA A 244 0.45 12.35 -8.37
N LEU A 245 -0.39 11.35 -8.13
CA LEU A 245 -1.74 11.56 -7.60
C LEU A 245 -1.72 12.09 -6.16
N GLU A 246 -0.82 11.60 -5.30
CA GLU A 246 -0.63 12.17 -3.96
C GLU A 246 -0.31 13.67 -4.04
N HIS A 247 0.67 14.06 -4.86
CA HIS A 247 1.05 15.46 -5.04
C HIS A 247 -0.14 16.29 -5.51
N THR A 248 -0.91 15.75 -6.46
CA THR A 248 -2.12 16.38 -7.02
C THR A 248 -3.16 16.63 -5.93
N VAL A 249 -3.51 15.62 -5.13
CA VAL A 249 -4.51 15.75 -4.05
C VAL A 249 -4.05 16.78 -3.00
N VAL A 250 -2.75 16.83 -2.69
CA VAL A 250 -2.18 17.84 -1.78
C VAL A 250 -2.36 19.25 -2.34
N GLN A 251 -2.09 19.49 -3.62
CA GLN A 251 -2.29 20.81 -4.24
C GLN A 251 -3.79 21.18 -4.31
N VAL A 252 -4.67 20.23 -4.64
CA VAL A 252 -6.13 20.47 -4.69
C VAL A 252 -6.68 20.86 -3.31
N ARG A 253 -6.18 20.26 -2.23
CA ARG A 253 -6.53 20.73 -0.87
C ARG A 253 -6.07 22.16 -0.63
N THR A 254 -4.87 22.52 -1.07
CA THR A 254 -4.36 23.90 -0.93
C THR A 254 -5.23 24.88 -1.71
N ILE A 255 -5.64 24.55 -2.94
CA ILE A 255 -6.59 25.34 -3.72
C ILE A 255 -7.92 25.50 -2.99
N ALA A 256 -8.52 24.41 -2.50
CA ALA A 256 -9.77 24.45 -1.75
C ALA A 256 -9.65 25.30 -0.47
N ARG A 257 -8.49 25.25 0.19
CA ARG A 257 -8.19 26.09 1.37
C ARG A 257 -8.15 27.57 1.00
N THR A 258 -7.47 27.91 -0.09
CA THR A 258 -7.36 29.29 -0.60
C THR A 258 -8.72 29.85 -1.00
N LEU A 259 -9.58 29.05 -1.66
CA LEU A 259 -10.95 29.45 -1.97
C LEU A 259 -11.79 29.69 -0.71
N PHE A 260 -11.66 28.83 0.31
CA PHE A 260 -12.32 29.06 1.60
C PHE A 260 -11.83 30.33 2.30
N ASP A 261 -10.51 30.57 2.34
CA ASP A 261 -9.97 31.80 2.91
C ASP A 261 -10.50 33.03 2.18
N SER A 262 -10.61 32.96 0.86
CA SER A 262 -11.19 34.02 0.03
C SER A 262 -12.66 34.25 0.35
N ALA A 263 -13.44 33.19 0.62
CA ALA A 263 -14.83 33.35 1.07
C ALA A 263 -14.98 33.99 2.46
N VAL A 264 -13.99 33.78 3.35
CA VAL A 264 -13.99 34.31 4.71
C VAL A 264 -13.49 35.75 4.77
N SER A 265 -12.52 36.10 3.94
CA SER A 265 -11.83 37.38 3.99
C SER A 265 -11.45 37.83 2.59
N GLY A 266 -11.85 39.04 2.21
CA GLY A 266 -11.43 39.69 0.96
C GLY A 266 -12.17 39.26 -0.30
N GLY A 267 -12.79 38.07 -0.37
CA GLY A 267 -13.45 37.63 -1.61
C GLY A 267 -12.46 37.32 -2.74
N ILE A 268 -12.98 37.18 -3.96
CA ILE A 268 -12.20 37.07 -5.20
C ILE A 268 -12.57 38.26 -6.07
N ALA A 269 -11.57 38.91 -6.69
CA ALA A 269 -11.80 40.01 -7.63
C ALA A 269 -12.65 39.54 -8.82
N ASP A 270 -13.71 40.29 -9.14
CA ASP A 270 -14.66 39.94 -10.21
C ASP A 270 -13.98 39.71 -11.57
N SER A 271 -12.92 40.47 -11.85
CA SER A 271 -12.14 40.38 -13.08
C SER A 271 -11.40 39.05 -13.25
N THR A 272 -11.11 38.34 -12.15
CA THR A 272 -10.31 37.10 -12.12
C THR A 272 -11.14 35.84 -11.90
N LYS A 273 -12.41 35.96 -11.47
CA LYS A 273 -13.31 34.83 -11.20
C LYS A 273 -13.41 33.87 -12.38
N LYS A 274 -13.54 34.42 -13.59
CA LYS A 274 -13.68 33.62 -14.81
C LYS A 274 -12.42 32.80 -15.09
N GLN A 275 -11.25 33.41 -14.95
CA GLN A 275 -9.94 32.80 -15.20
C GLN A 275 -9.68 31.71 -14.16
N ILE A 276 -10.03 31.94 -12.89
CA ILE A 276 -9.96 30.91 -11.86
C ILE A 276 -10.84 29.72 -12.22
N ALA A 277 -12.11 29.95 -12.59
CA ALA A 277 -13.01 28.87 -12.98
C ALA A 277 -12.46 28.07 -14.18
N VAL A 278 -12.01 28.76 -15.23
CA VAL A 278 -11.40 28.12 -16.42
C VAL A 278 -10.19 27.28 -16.03
N ALA A 279 -9.29 27.79 -15.19
CA ALA A 279 -8.11 27.06 -14.75
C ALA A 279 -8.47 25.82 -13.92
N LEU A 280 -9.42 25.92 -12.99
CA LEU A 280 -9.89 24.76 -12.21
C LEU A 280 -10.55 23.70 -13.09
N SER A 281 -11.32 24.13 -14.11
CA SER A 281 -11.91 23.24 -15.10
C SER A 281 -10.87 22.53 -15.95
N ALA A 282 -9.85 23.26 -16.42
CA ALA A 282 -8.75 22.70 -17.22
C ALA A 282 -7.97 21.65 -16.42
N VAL A 283 -7.67 21.92 -15.14
CA VAL A 283 -7.01 20.94 -14.26
C VAL A 283 -7.90 19.72 -14.01
N SER A 284 -9.21 19.91 -13.80
CA SER A 284 -10.16 18.80 -13.67
C SER A 284 -10.11 17.87 -14.89
N TYR A 285 -10.14 18.45 -16.09
CA TYR A 285 -10.06 17.71 -17.35
C TYR A 285 -8.71 17.00 -17.53
N ALA A 286 -7.60 17.67 -17.19
CA ALA A 286 -6.26 17.08 -17.23
C ALA A 286 -6.14 15.86 -16.30
N ILE A 287 -6.75 15.90 -15.11
CA ILE A 287 -6.77 14.75 -14.20
C ILE A 287 -7.66 13.63 -14.77
N SER A 288 -8.87 13.93 -15.24
CA SER A 288 -9.79 12.90 -15.76
C SER A 288 -9.17 12.16 -16.96
N SER A 289 -8.65 12.92 -17.93
CA SER A 289 -8.03 12.37 -19.14
C SER A 289 -6.81 11.48 -18.84
N LYS A 290 -5.96 11.86 -17.89
CA LYS A 290 -4.75 11.10 -17.53
C LYS A 290 -5.05 9.72 -16.94
N TYR A 291 -6.18 9.55 -16.24
CA TYR A 291 -6.46 8.34 -15.46
C TYR A 291 -7.66 7.51 -15.96
N GLU A 292 -8.46 8.00 -16.92
CA GLU A 292 -9.63 7.27 -17.43
C GLU A 292 -9.36 6.35 -18.65
N THR A 293 -8.18 6.38 -19.28
CA THR A 293 -7.95 5.59 -20.53
C THR A 293 -6.63 4.82 -20.57
N GLU A 294 -6.69 3.52 -20.83
CA GLU A 294 -5.56 2.55 -20.86
C GLU A 294 -4.78 2.48 -22.21
N SER A 295 -4.98 3.40 -23.16
CA SER A 295 -4.48 3.21 -24.54
C SER A 295 -3.23 4.02 -24.90
N ALA A 296 -2.29 3.39 -25.61
CA ALA A 296 -0.98 3.93 -26.01
C ALA A 296 -1.02 5.07 -27.06
N SER A 297 -2.19 5.44 -27.60
CA SER A 297 -2.36 6.50 -28.61
C SER A 297 -2.49 7.91 -28.03
N GLN A 298 -2.08 8.11 -26.76
CA GLN A 298 -2.68 9.11 -25.87
C GLN A 298 -1.68 9.99 -25.12
N ASP A 299 -0.38 9.82 -25.38
CA ASP A 299 0.64 10.69 -24.80
C ASP A 299 0.46 12.14 -25.31
N ASP A 300 0.14 12.31 -26.59
CA ASP A 300 -0.15 13.61 -27.20
C ASP A 300 -1.40 14.29 -26.61
N SER A 301 -2.50 13.55 -26.37
CA SER A 301 -3.72 14.14 -25.80
C SER A 301 -3.60 14.47 -24.31
N ASN A 302 -2.83 13.67 -23.56
CA ASN A 302 -2.56 13.94 -22.15
C ASN A 302 -1.64 15.16 -21.99
N GLN A 303 -0.60 15.26 -22.83
CA GLN A 303 0.25 16.44 -22.90
C GLN A 303 -0.52 17.68 -23.33
N SER A 304 -1.48 17.53 -24.26
CA SER A 304 -2.40 18.62 -24.62
C SER A 304 -3.23 19.08 -23.41
N ALA A 305 -3.82 18.16 -22.64
CA ALA A 305 -4.66 18.52 -21.51
C ALA A 305 -3.86 19.17 -20.35
N THR A 306 -2.63 18.74 -20.09
CA THR A 306 -1.75 19.38 -19.11
C THR A 306 -1.20 20.72 -19.63
N SER A 307 -1.00 20.86 -20.95
CA SER A 307 -0.72 22.16 -21.59
C SER A 307 -1.87 23.14 -21.40
N ASP A 308 -3.12 22.72 -21.66
CA ASP A 308 -4.31 23.56 -21.48
C ASP A 308 -4.45 24.05 -20.03
N ALA A 309 -4.10 23.19 -19.06
CA ALA A 309 -4.07 23.56 -17.64
C ALA A 309 -3.00 24.62 -17.34
N ARG A 310 -1.81 24.52 -17.94
CA ARG A 310 -0.74 25.53 -17.82
C ARG A 310 -1.13 26.84 -18.49
N ASP A 311 -1.71 26.79 -19.68
CA ASP A 311 -2.16 27.98 -20.41
C ASP A 311 -3.25 28.72 -19.64
N ALA A 312 -4.20 27.98 -19.03
CA ALA A 312 -5.21 28.57 -18.16
C ALA A 312 -4.61 29.16 -16.87
N GLY A 313 -3.58 28.52 -16.30
CA GLY A 313 -2.81 29.05 -15.18
C GLY A 313 -2.06 30.34 -15.52
N ALA A 314 -1.42 30.40 -16.70
CA ALA A 314 -0.72 31.57 -17.21
C ALA A 314 -1.69 32.74 -17.48
N ALA A 315 -2.84 32.48 -18.11
CA ALA A 315 -3.87 33.49 -18.34
C ALA A 315 -4.44 34.04 -17.02
N LEU A 316 -4.59 33.19 -15.99
CA LEU A 316 -4.95 33.63 -14.64
C LEU A 316 -3.87 34.52 -14.04
N ALA A 317 -2.59 34.14 -14.16
CA ALA A 317 -1.47 34.94 -13.65
C ALA A 317 -1.39 36.32 -14.33
N GLU A 318 -1.55 36.37 -15.65
CA GLU A 318 -1.55 37.61 -16.44
C GLU A 318 -2.68 38.54 -15.98
N SER A 319 -3.91 38.03 -15.88
CA SER A 319 -5.06 38.79 -15.38
C SER A 319 -4.84 39.32 -13.96
N LEU A 320 -4.25 38.52 -13.06
CA LEU A 320 -3.93 38.95 -11.70
C LEU A 320 -2.87 40.06 -11.64
N ILE A 321 -1.94 40.08 -12.60
CA ILE A 321 -0.87 41.08 -12.69
C ILE A 321 -1.40 42.37 -13.33
N GLU A 322 -2.24 42.28 -14.36
CA GLU A 322 -2.86 43.44 -15.01
C GLU A 322 -3.78 44.19 -14.03
N ASP A 323 -4.61 43.45 -13.29
CA ASP A 323 -5.56 44.00 -12.33
C ASP A 323 -4.91 44.34 -10.97
N ALA A 324 -3.59 44.20 -10.84
CA ALA A 324 -2.89 44.36 -9.57
C ALA A 324 -3.02 45.78 -8.96
N LYS A 325 -3.39 46.78 -9.78
CA LYS A 325 -3.61 48.16 -9.33
C LYS A 325 -4.98 48.36 -8.69
N ASP A 326 -5.95 47.53 -9.03
CA ASP A 326 -7.37 47.68 -8.66
C ASP A 326 -7.84 46.58 -7.69
N ALA A 327 -7.05 45.53 -7.49
CA ALA A 327 -7.32 44.43 -6.56
C ALA A 327 -6.55 44.57 -5.22
N ASP A 328 -7.12 44.02 -4.15
CA ASP A 328 -6.43 43.96 -2.85
C ASP A 328 -5.21 43.04 -2.94
N GLN A 329 -4.10 43.44 -2.32
CA GLN A 329 -2.85 42.68 -2.30
C GLN A 329 -3.06 41.24 -1.81
N GLU A 330 -3.96 41.04 -0.83
CA GLU A 330 -4.28 39.68 -0.36
C GLU A 330 -4.98 38.82 -1.41
N GLN A 331 -5.87 39.40 -2.22
CA GLN A 331 -6.56 38.68 -3.30
C GLN A 331 -5.57 38.23 -4.37
N ILE A 332 -4.63 39.10 -4.74
CA ILE A 332 -3.59 38.82 -5.74
C ILE A 332 -2.69 37.67 -5.26
N VAL A 333 -2.22 37.74 -4.01
CA VAL A 333 -1.35 36.69 -3.43
C VAL A 333 -2.05 35.34 -3.40
N ARG A 334 -3.34 35.31 -3.05
CA ARG A 334 -4.14 34.07 -3.05
C ARG A 334 -4.34 33.53 -4.47
N GLY A 335 -4.63 34.39 -5.44
CA GLY A 335 -4.73 34.02 -6.86
C GLY A 335 -3.43 33.43 -7.41
N LEU A 336 -2.30 34.10 -7.17
CA LEU A 336 -0.98 33.63 -7.61
C LEU A 336 -0.58 32.31 -6.92
N SER A 337 -0.98 32.12 -5.66
CA SER A 337 -0.83 30.84 -4.98
C SER A 337 -1.59 29.74 -5.71
N MET A 338 -2.81 30.00 -6.18
CA MET A 338 -3.57 29.02 -6.97
C MET A 338 -2.88 28.68 -8.30
N VAL A 339 -2.35 29.68 -9.02
CA VAL A 339 -1.54 29.46 -10.24
C VAL A 339 -0.39 28.51 -9.96
N ALA A 340 0.41 28.77 -8.92
CA ALA A 340 1.55 27.91 -8.57
C ALA A 340 1.13 26.47 -8.21
N ASN A 341 -0.07 26.28 -7.62
CA ASN A 341 -0.60 24.94 -7.36
C ASN A 341 -1.07 24.25 -8.66
N ILE A 342 -1.63 24.98 -9.61
CA ILE A 342 -2.04 24.47 -10.94
C ILE A 342 -0.81 23.95 -11.69
N ASP A 343 0.27 24.73 -11.76
CA ASP A 343 1.52 24.33 -12.43
C ASP A 343 2.10 23.06 -11.82
N ARG A 344 2.13 22.97 -10.49
CA ARG A 344 2.59 21.77 -9.78
C ARG A 344 1.73 20.54 -10.06
N ILE A 345 0.42 20.72 -10.26
CA ILE A 345 -0.46 19.63 -10.67
C ILE A 345 -0.10 19.18 -12.09
N ALA A 346 0.03 20.11 -13.04
CA ALA A 346 0.41 19.78 -14.41
C ALA A 346 1.77 19.05 -14.48
N ASP A 347 2.78 19.51 -13.74
CA ASP A 347 4.09 18.86 -13.66
C ASP A 347 4.03 17.46 -13.00
N SER A 348 3.11 17.27 -12.05
CA SER A 348 2.89 15.97 -11.43
C SER A 348 2.23 15.00 -12.41
N LEU A 349 1.22 15.47 -13.16
CA LEU A 349 0.53 14.67 -14.18
C LEU A 349 1.45 14.28 -15.35
N ASP A 350 2.35 15.16 -15.77
CA ASP A 350 3.35 14.86 -16.81
C ASP A 350 4.55 14.06 -16.29
N GLN A 351 4.62 13.81 -14.98
CA GLN A 351 5.78 13.18 -14.34
C GLN A 351 7.11 13.94 -14.63
N SER A 352 7.01 15.22 -14.96
CA SER A 352 8.14 16.12 -15.23
C SER A 352 8.68 16.76 -13.95
N SER A 353 7.87 16.75 -12.88
CA SER A 353 8.26 17.33 -11.58
C SER A 353 9.54 16.69 -11.04
N PRO A 354 10.60 17.49 -10.75
CA PRO A 354 11.82 17.00 -10.11
C PRO A 354 11.54 16.32 -8.76
N ALA A 355 10.48 16.76 -8.06
CA ALA A 355 10.09 16.19 -6.77
C ALA A 355 9.63 14.72 -6.86
N LEU A 356 9.26 14.23 -8.05
CA LEU A 356 8.89 12.82 -8.26
C LEU A 356 10.12 11.90 -8.40
N LYS A 357 11.24 12.43 -8.91
CA LYS A 357 12.45 11.65 -9.23
C LYS A 357 13.59 11.87 -8.24
N ASP A 358 13.77 13.12 -7.81
CA ASP A 358 14.95 13.56 -7.06
C ASP A 358 14.72 13.56 -5.54
N VAL A 359 13.48 13.43 -5.09
CA VAL A 359 13.12 13.40 -3.66
C VAL A 359 12.74 11.98 -3.26
N SER A 360 13.49 11.43 -2.31
CA SER A 360 13.16 10.12 -1.76
C SER A 360 11.85 10.20 -0.98
N THR A 361 10.76 9.67 -1.55
CA THR A 361 9.54 9.43 -0.79
C THR A 361 9.81 8.37 0.27
N PRO A 362 9.41 8.57 1.54
CA PRO A 362 9.53 7.53 2.54
C PRO A 362 8.83 6.24 2.05
N ASP A 363 9.58 5.13 2.04
CA ASP A 363 9.07 3.78 1.78
C ASP A 363 7.94 3.39 2.76
N GLU A 364 7.48 2.13 2.66
CA GLU A 364 6.89 1.39 3.78
C GLU A 364 7.52 1.83 5.13
N PRO A 365 6.70 2.19 6.15
CA PRO A 365 7.20 2.66 7.44
C PRO A 365 8.21 1.67 8.01
N ALA A 366 9.18 2.14 8.80
CA ALA A 366 10.33 1.31 9.23
C ALA A 366 9.93 0.02 9.98
N ASN A 367 8.72 -0.06 10.52
CA ASN A 367 8.12 -1.25 11.13
C ASN A 367 7.67 -2.31 10.10
N ALA A 368 7.38 -1.92 8.87
CA ALA A 368 6.97 -2.79 7.79
C ALA A 368 8.17 -3.43 7.05
N LYS A 369 9.38 -2.84 7.10
CA LYS A 369 10.61 -3.46 6.54
C LYS A 369 10.99 -4.73 7.32
N VAL A 370 10.84 -5.90 6.69
CA VAL A 370 11.06 -7.23 7.33
C VAL A 370 12.49 -7.50 7.71
N LEU A 371 13.41 -6.88 6.99
CA LEU A 371 14.82 -6.90 7.28
C LEU A 371 15.32 -5.47 7.12
N LYS A 372 15.83 -4.88 8.21
CA LYS A 372 16.51 -3.57 8.16
C LYS A 372 17.78 -3.61 7.29
N ILE A 373 18.32 -4.81 7.03
CA ILE A 373 19.60 -5.09 6.35
C ILE A 373 19.43 -6.37 5.52
N SER A 374 19.96 -6.41 4.30
CA SER A 374 19.90 -7.59 3.41
C SER A 374 20.37 -8.88 4.11
N PRO A 375 19.77 -10.07 3.86
CA PRO A 375 20.22 -11.35 4.43
C PRO A 375 21.71 -11.61 4.19
N ILE A 376 22.22 -11.21 3.02
CA ILE A 376 23.63 -11.37 2.63
C ILE A 376 24.51 -10.47 3.49
N GLU A 377 24.08 -9.24 3.76
CA GLU A 377 24.79 -8.31 4.63
C GLU A 377 24.70 -8.71 6.11
N GLN A 378 23.57 -9.27 6.55
CA GLN A 378 23.43 -9.83 7.90
C GLN A 378 24.37 -11.00 8.12
N VAL A 379 24.44 -11.95 7.18
CA VAL A 379 25.40 -13.07 7.25
C VAL A 379 26.82 -12.52 7.28
N LYS A 380 27.15 -11.53 6.45
CA LYS A 380 28.49 -10.92 6.39
C LYS A 380 28.84 -10.18 7.68
N LEU A 381 27.90 -9.46 8.30
CA LEU A 381 28.07 -8.77 9.59
C LEU A 381 28.20 -9.75 10.76
N LEU A 382 27.42 -10.82 10.77
CA LEU A 382 27.49 -11.88 11.77
C LEU A 382 28.85 -12.60 11.68
N PHE A 383 29.29 -12.93 10.46
CA PHE A 383 30.61 -13.51 10.18
C PHE A 383 31.74 -12.59 10.66
N ARG A 384 31.67 -11.29 10.36
CA ARG A 384 32.65 -10.29 10.81
C ARG A 384 32.71 -10.17 12.34
N ARG A 385 31.56 -10.27 13.02
CA ARG A 385 31.47 -10.12 14.48
C ARG A 385 31.99 -11.35 15.22
N ILE A 386 31.84 -12.53 14.63
CA ILE A 386 32.36 -13.80 15.17
C ILE A 386 33.87 -13.91 14.93
N PHE A 387 34.35 -13.58 13.73
CA PHE A 387 35.78 -13.70 13.40
C PHE A 387 36.66 -12.67 14.10
N ARG A 388 36.15 -11.48 14.43
CA ARG A 388 36.88 -10.45 15.21
C ARG A 388 37.11 -10.82 16.69
N LYS A 389 36.63 -11.99 17.12
CA LYS A 389 36.84 -12.53 18.47
C LYS A 389 37.85 -13.68 18.50
N TYR A 390 38.29 -14.15 17.33
CA TYR A 390 39.22 -15.27 17.15
C TYR A 390 40.49 -14.89 16.35
N PHE A 391 40.53 -13.65 15.84
CA PHE A 391 41.70 -12.90 15.37
C PHE A 391 41.60 -11.50 15.98
#